data_AF-A0AA40KEH5-F1
#
_entry.id   AF-A0AA40KEH5-F1
#
_cell.length_a   1.000
_cell.length_b   1.000
_cell.length_c   1.000
_cell.angle_alpha   90.00
_cell.angle_beta   90.00
_cell.angle_gamma   90.00
#
_symmetry.space_group_name_H-M   'P 1'
#
loop_
_entity.id
_entity.type
_entity.pdbx_description
1 polymer ?
#
loop_
_entity_poly.entity_id
_entity_poly.type
_entity_poly.pdbx_seq_one_letter_code
_entity_poly.pdbx_strand_id
1 'polypeptide(L)'
;MRANWSDVHSVVDEIVKEGEQASPCNTDNKSEAPFGAHVCDANISTCMDHWEGPNFGITSFDNIGFAMLTVFQCITMEGWTAILYWTNDALGSTYNWIYFIPLIVLGSFFMLNLVLGVLSGEFAKEREKVENRQSFLKLRRQQQLEHELYCYLNWICKAEEVILAEERTTEEEKKHILEGRKRAEAKKKKLGKSKSTDTEEEEGDDDQDDGFSRSSSTKEKGPCKQFWLAERRFRYWIRKSVKSQKFYWFVIVLVFFNTVCVAVEHYGQPQWLTNFLCE
;
A
#
# COMPACT_ATOMS: atom_id res chain seq x y z
N MET A 1 38.52 -60.16 30.78
CA MET A 1 38.82 -58.72 30.64
C MET A 1 37.66 -57.97 31.26
N ARG A 2 37.84 -57.37 32.43
CA ARG A 2 36.83 -56.51 33.05
C ARG A 2 36.86 -55.19 32.28
N ALA A 3 35.83 -54.93 31.47
CA ALA A 3 35.62 -53.60 30.95
C ALA A 3 35.43 -52.65 32.15
N ASN A 4 36.21 -51.57 32.15
CA ASN A 4 36.25 -50.59 33.20
C ASN A 4 34.93 -49.79 33.12
N TRP A 5 34.11 -49.83 34.17
CA TRP A 5 32.83 -49.11 34.21
C TRP A 5 32.97 -47.58 34.10
N SER A 6 34.19 -47.07 34.29
CA SER A 6 34.54 -45.65 34.13
C SER A 6 34.65 -45.19 32.68
N ASP A 7 34.91 -46.10 31.73
CA ASP A 7 35.05 -45.77 30.30
C ASP A 7 33.71 -45.85 29.54
N VAL A 8 32.67 -46.43 30.16
CA VAL A 8 31.30 -46.44 29.61
C VAL A 8 30.60 -45.11 29.85
N HIS A 9 30.91 -44.45 30.97
CA HIS A 9 30.29 -43.17 31.34
C HIS A 9 30.70 -41.99 30.44
N SER A 10 31.82 -42.07 29.73
CA SER A 10 32.29 -41.01 28.82
C SER A 10 31.75 -41.11 27.40
N VAL A 11 31.06 -42.21 27.04
CA VAL A 11 30.60 -42.48 25.66
C VAL A 11 29.12 -42.11 25.44
N VAL A 12 28.35 -41.88 26.50
CA VAL A 12 26.88 -41.72 26.42
C VAL A 12 26.40 -40.27 26.61
N ASP A 13 27.31 -39.30 26.72
CA ASP A 13 26.96 -37.88 26.91
C ASP A 13 26.68 -37.13 25.59
N GLU A 14 26.88 -37.75 24.41
CA GLU A 14 26.64 -37.11 23.13
C GLU A 14 25.20 -37.38 22.64
N ILE A 15 24.41 -36.30 22.54
CA ILE A 15 23.02 -36.37 22.08
C ILE A 15 22.99 -36.62 20.57
N VAL A 16 22.41 -37.76 20.18
CA VAL A 16 22.16 -38.09 18.77
C VAL A 16 21.07 -37.17 18.22
N LYS A 17 21.35 -36.49 17.10
CA LYS A 17 20.41 -35.57 16.44
C LYS A 17 19.80 -36.22 15.21
N GLU A 18 18.47 -36.12 15.07
CA GLU A 18 17.81 -36.38 13.79
C GLU A 18 17.79 -35.10 12.95
N GLY A 19 18.75 -34.98 12.04
CA GLY A 19 18.93 -33.77 11.23
C GLY A 19 19.70 -32.67 11.96
N GLU A 20 19.17 -31.45 11.97
CA GLU A 20 19.88 -30.28 12.53
C GLU A 20 19.67 -30.09 14.04
N GLN A 21 18.62 -30.68 14.62
CA GLN A 21 18.20 -30.45 16.00
C GLN A 21 18.00 -31.77 16.77
N ALA A 22 18.19 -31.72 18.10
CA ALA A 22 17.86 -32.83 18.97
C ALA A 22 16.35 -32.88 19.22
N SER A 23 15.78 -34.08 19.22
CA SER A 23 14.35 -34.34 19.46
C SER A 23 14.16 -35.20 20.71
N PRO A 24 12.99 -35.10 21.38
CA PRO A 24 12.66 -35.99 22.48
C PRO A 24 12.52 -37.44 22.02
N CYS A 25 12.84 -38.39 22.89
CA CYS A 25 12.54 -39.81 22.73
C CYS A 25 11.54 -40.26 23.78
N ASN A 26 10.81 -41.36 23.52
CA ASN A 26 9.88 -41.94 24.48
C ASN A 26 10.41 -43.22 25.15
N THR A 27 10.91 -44.17 24.35
CA THR A 27 11.43 -45.47 24.84
C THR A 27 12.39 -46.10 23.83
N ASP A 28 13.19 -47.06 24.28
CA ASP A 28 14.03 -47.90 23.42
C ASP A 28 13.25 -49.09 22.84
N ASN A 29 12.13 -49.46 23.47
CA ASN A 29 11.35 -50.62 23.06
C ASN A 29 10.15 -50.22 22.20
N LYS A 30 10.20 -50.54 20.90
CA LYS A 30 9.13 -50.27 19.93
C LYS A 30 7.76 -50.84 20.32
N SER A 31 7.72 -51.90 21.12
CA SER A 31 6.46 -52.53 21.53
C SER A 31 5.72 -51.77 22.63
N GLU A 32 6.43 -50.91 23.37
CA GLU A 32 5.90 -50.14 24.49
C GLU A 32 5.56 -48.69 24.09
N ALA A 33 6.15 -48.22 22.99
CA ALA A 33 5.96 -46.88 22.49
C ALA A 33 4.52 -46.62 22.02
N PRO A 34 3.88 -45.51 22.44
CA PRO A 34 2.62 -45.10 21.87
C PRO A 34 2.77 -44.76 20.38
N PHE A 35 1.67 -44.89 19.63
CA PHE A 35 1.69 -44.64 18.19
C PHE A 35 2.18 -43.22 17.87
N GLY A 36 3.19 -43.12 17.00
CA GLY A 36 3.77 -41.85 16.57
C GLY A 36 4.79 -41.23 17.54
N ALA A 37 5.16 -41.92 18.63
CA ALA A 37 6.28 -41.51 19.47
C ALA A 37 7.63 -41.95 18.89
N HIS A 38 8.69 -41.23 19.27
CA HIS A 38 10.04 -41.49 18.82
C HIS A 38 10.65 -42.63 19.64
N VAL A 39 11.20 -43.61 18.92
CA VAL A 39 11.82 -44.81 19.49
C VAL A 39 13.27 -44.86 19.04
N CYS A 40 14.19 -44.88 20.00
CA CYS A 40 15.62 -44.95 19.71
C CYS A 40 16.00 -46.31 19.09
N ASP A 41 16.98 -46.30 18.18
CA ASP A 41 17.57 -47.55 17.69
C ASP A 41 18.56 -48.06 18.74
N ALA A 42 18.22 -49.19 19.38
CA ALA A 42 19.01 -49.79 20.44
C ALA A 42 20.48 -50.11 20.08
N ASN A 43 20.85 -50.12 18.78
CA ASN A 43 22.24 -50.30 18.35
C ASN A 43 23.04 -48.99 18.29
N ILE A 44 22.36 -47.84 18.26
CA ILE A 44 22.95 -46.51 17.99
C ILE A 44 22.76 -45.58 19.18
N SER A 45 21.57 -45.57 19.79
CA SER A 45 21.22 -44.67 20.90
C SER A 45 20.34 -45.37 21.93
N THR A 46 20.33 -44.84 23.14
CA THR A 46 19.42 -45.24 24.23
C THR A 46 18.74 -43.99 24.76
N CYS A 47 17.46 -44.09 25.07
CA CYS A 47 16.65 -43.00 25.57
C CYS A 47 16.97 -42.78 27.06
N MET A 48 17.30 -41.53 27.41
CA MET A 48 17.65 -41.15 28.77
C MET A 48 16.85 -39.94 29.22
N ASP A 49 16.52 -39.89 30.52
CA ASP A 49 15.72 -38.82 31.13
C ASP A 49 16.54 -37.53 31.43
N HIS A 50 17.84 -37.52 31.13
CA HIS A 50 18.76 -36.43 31.53
C HIS A 50 18.90 -35.31 30.50
N TRP A 51 18.01 -35.22 29.52
CA TRP A 51 18.04 -34.14 28.54
C TRP A 51 17.32 -32.89 29.06
N GLU A 52 17.97 -31.72 28.96
CA GLU A 52 17.38 -30.42 29.32
C GLU A 52 16.12 -30.09 28.51
N GLY A 53 15.97 -30.67 27.32
CA GLY A 53 14.84 -30.46 26.42
C GLY A 53 15.15 -29.55 25.22
N PRO A 54 14.18 -29.37 24.30
CA PRO A 54 14.37 -28.57 23.10
C PRO A 54 14.67 -27.09 23.43
N ASN A 55 15.43 -26.43 22.56
CA ASN A 55 15.85 -25.02 22.73
C ASN A 55 16.49 -24.74 24.11
N PHE A 56 17.39 -25.61 24.58
CA PHE A 56 18.07 -25.47 25.88
C PHE A 56 17.08 -25.42 27.06
N GLY A 57 16.02 -26.23 27.01
CA GLY A 57 14.99 -26.33 28.05
C GLY A 57 13.98 -25.17 28.12
N ILE A 58 14.05 -24.20 27.20
CA ILE A 58 13.12 -23.06 27.15
C ILE A 58 11.71 -23.51 26.74
N THR A 59 11.61 -24.38 25.73
CA THR A 59 10.33 -24.89 25.24
C THR A 59 9.96 -26.15 26.04
N SER A 60 9.37 -25.93 27.21
CA SER A 60 8.99 -26.96 28.17
C SER A 60 7.63 -26.68 28.80
N PHE A 61 6.97 -27.74 29.28
CA PHE A 61 5.68 -27.67 30.00
C PHE A 61 5.82 -27.97 31.50
N ASP A 62 7.05 -28.07 32.01
CA ASP A 62 7.31 -28.48 33.40
C ASP A 62 6.97 -27.40 34.42
N ASN A 63 7.08 -26.13 34.03
CA ASN A 63 6.79 -24.97 34.87
C ASN A 63 5.75 -24.07 34.21
N ILE A 64 4.87 -23.45 35.02
CA ILE A 64 3.82 -22.56 34.51
C ILE A 64 4.37 -21.40 33.66
N GLY A 65 5.55 -20.86 34.01
CA GLY A 65 6.19 -19.78 33.26
C GLY A 65 6.63 -20.19 31.86
N PHE A 66 7.35 -21.30 31.74
CA PHE A 66 7.79 -21.84 30.45
C PHE A 66 6.63 -22.38 29.62
N ALA A 67 5.61 -22.97 30.26
CA ALA A 67 4.39 -23.38 29.59
C ALA A 67 3.64 -22.17 28.98
N MET A 68 3.51 -21.07 29.71
CA MET A 68 2.91 -19.84 29.17
C MET A 68 3.71 -19.27 27.98
N LEU A 69 5.04 -19.28 28.05
CA LEU A 69 5.90 -18.82 26.95
C LEU A 69 5.74 -19.71 25.71
N THR A 70 5.74 -21.03 25.90
CA THR A 70 5.56 -22.02 24.83
C THR A 70 4.17 -21.89 24.19
N VAL A 71 3.12 -21.70 25.00
CA VAL A 71 1.75 -21.45 24.51
C VAL A 71 1.66 -20.12 23.76
N PHE A 72 2.29 -19.07 24.27
CA PHE A 72 2.35 -17.79 23.59
C PHE A 72 3.01 -17.92 22.21
N GLN A 73 4.15 -18.59 22.13
CA GLN A 73 4.84 -18.89 20.86
C GLN A 73 3.96 -19.73 19.92
N CYS A 74 3.18 -20.67 20.44
CA CYS A 74 2.21 -21.40 19.62
C CYS A 74 1.13 -20.48 19.05
N ILE A 75 0.57 -19.59 19.88
CA ILE A 75 -0.49 -18.66 19.48
C ILE A 75 -0.01 -17.66 18.40
N THR A 76 1.26 -17.25 18.41
CA THR A 76 1.84 -16.38 17.38
C THR A 76 2.06 -17.08 16.03
N MET A 77 1.76 -18.38 15.93
CA MET A 77 1.98 -19.22 14.75
C MET A 77 3.44 -19.34 14.31
N GLU A 78 4.40 -19.08 15.22
CA GLU A 78 5.83 -19.20 14.92
C GLU A 78 6.41 -20.46 15.58
N GLY A 79 6.98 -21.39 14.79
CA GLY A 79 7.63 -22.59 15.34
C GLY A 79 6.70 -23.56 16.07
N TRP A 80 5.38 -23.37 16.03
CA TRP A 80 4.39 -24.22 16.71
C TRP A 80 4.37 -25.66 16.20
N THR A 81 4.69 -25.87 14.93
CA THR A 81 4.77 -27.22 14.34
C THR A 81 5.92 -28.02 14.91
N ALA A 82 7.07 -27.39 15.19
CA ALA A 82 8.20 -28.04 15.84
C ALA A 82 7.82 -28.49 17.27
N ILE A 83 7.13 -27.63 18.02
CA ILE A 83 6.63 -27.95 19.36
C ILE A 83 5.63 -29.12 19.32
N LEU A 84 4.73 -29.12 18.33
CA LEU A 84 3.81 -30.24 18.10
C LEU A 84 4.56 -31.55 17.82
N TYR A 85 5.58 -31.51 16.96
CA TYR A 85 6.37 -32.70 16.65
C TYR A 85 7.17 -33.20 17.85
N TRP A 86 7.85 -32.32 18.60
CA TRP A 86 8.52 -32.72 19.84
C TRP A 86 7.55 -33.34 20.85
N THR A 87 6.32 -32.82 20.96
CA THR A 87 5.30 -33.40 21.84
C THR A 87 4.82 -34.77 21.32
N ASN A 88 4.72 -34.95 20.00
CA ASN A 88 4.40 -36.24 19.40
C ASN A 88 5.51 -37.26 19.65
N ASP A 89 6.77 -36.86 19.47
CA ASP A 89 7.93 -37.71 19.68
C ASP A 89 8.02 -38.15 21.16
N ALA A 90 7.68 -37.27 22.10
CA ALA A 90 7.69 -37.56 23.54
C ALA A 90 6.47 -38.38 24.03
N LEU A 91 5.25 -38.10 23.57
CA LEU A 91 4.00 -38.65 24.14
C LEU A 91 3.16 -39.51 23.18
N GLY A 92 3.48 -39.49 21.89
CA GLY A 92 2.70 -40.12 20.81
C GLY A 92 1.67 -39.18 20.17
N SER A 93 1.32 -39.44 18.91
CA SER A 93 0.52 -38.53 18.08
C SER A 93 -1.00 -38.64 18.26
N THR A 94 -1.48 -39.62 19.02
CA THR A 94 -2.91 -39.98 19.08
C THR A 94 -3.81 -38.85 19.62
N TYR A 95 -3.36 -38.14 20.66
CA TYR A 95 -4.19 -37.14 21.37
C TYR A 95 -3.66 -35.71 21.28
N ASN A 96 -2.41 -35.52 20.87
CA ASN A 96 -1.78 -34.18 20.85
C ASN A 96 -2.52 -33.19 19.95
N TRP A 97 -3.08 -33.64 18.83
CA TRP A 97 -3.86 -32.78 17.92
C TRP A 97 -5.09 -32.16 18.59
N ILE A 98 -5.70 -32.82 19.58
CA ILE A 98 -6.88 -32.33 20.31
C ILE A 98 -6.53 -31.10 21.16
N TYR A 99 -5.28 -31.00 21.62
CA TYR A 99 -4.79 -29.82 22.33
C TYR A 99 -4.35 -28.72 21.35
N PHE A 100 -3.46 -29.06 20.41
CA PHE A 100 -2.82 -28.05 19.56
C PHE A 100 -3.77 -27.45 18.52
N ILE A 101 -4.65 -28.23 17.87
CA ILE A 101 -5.51 -27.68 16.81
C ILE A 101 -6.48 -26.62 17.35
N PRO A 102 -7.25 -26.87 18.43
CA PRO A 102 -8.11 -25.83 19.00
C PRO A 102 -7.33 -24.65 19.56
N LEU A 103 -6.16 -24.89 20.19
CA LEU A 103 -5.31 -23.84 20.73
C LEU A 103 -4.87 -22.87 19.62
N ILE A 104 -4.39 -23.40 18.49
CA ILE A 104 -3.96 -22.59 17.36
C ILE A 104 -5.16 -21.86 16.77
N VAL A 105 -6.23 -22.58 16.38
CA VAL A 105 -7.39 -21.98 15.70
C VAL A 105 -8.03 -20.88 16.54
N LEU A 106 -8.30 -21.14 17.82
CA LEU A 106 -8.96 -20.17 18.69
C LEU A 106 -8.00 -19.06 19.14
N GLY A 107 -6.78 -19.43 19.53
CA GLY A 107 -5.78 -18.49 20.04
C GLY A 107 -5.32 -17.51 18.97
N SER A 108 -4.99 -18.00 17.77
CA SER A 108 -4.51 -17.15 16.68
C SER A 108 -5.62 -16.28 16.12
N PHE A 109 -6.84 -16.82 15.96
CA PHE A 109 -7.99 -16.04 15.50
C PHE A 109 -8.31 -14.93 16.49
N PHE A 110 -8.29 -15.23 17.79
CA PHE A 110 -8.50 -14.23 18.83
C PHE A 110 -7.41 -13.15 18.80
N MET A 111 -6.13 -13.52 18.79
CA MET A 111 -5.03 -12.56 18.78
C MET A 111 -5.01 -11.67 17.53
N LEU A 112 -5.18 -12.24 16.34
CA LEU A 112 -5.24 -11.48 15.10
C LEU A 112 -6.42 -10.49 15.10
N ASN A 113 -7.61 -10.93 15.50
CA ASN A 113 -8.78 -10.06 15.55
C ASN A 113 -8.67 -8.99 16.63
N LEU A 114 -8.05 -9.28 17.77
CA LEU A 114 -7.80 -8.29 18.80
C LEU A 114 -6.87 -7.19 18.28
N VAL A 115 -5.75 -7.58 17.66
CA VAL A 115 -4.80 -6.62 17.08
C VAL A 115 -5.46 -5.78 15.98
N LEU A 116 -6.15 -6.41 15.04
CA LEU A 116 -6.87 -5.71 13.98
C LEU A 116 -7.98 -4.80 14.53
N GLY A 117 -8.71 -5.25 15.55
CA GLY A 117 -9.77 -4.49 16.19
C GLY A 117 -9.25 -3.24 16.89
N VAL A 118 -8.16 -3.36 17.65
CA VAL A 118 -7.52 -2.22 18.33
C VAL A 118 -6.95 -1.24 17.31
N LEU A 119 -6.19 -1.73 16.31
CA LEU A 119 -5.63 -0.88 15.27
C LEU A 119 -6.72 -0.16 14.46
N SER A 120 -7.78 -0.88 14.09
CA SER A 120 -8.92 -0.29 13.38
C SER A 120 -9.64 0.75 14.23
N GLY A 121 -9.80 0.53 15.54
CA GLY A 121 -10.42 1.49 16.45
C GLY A 121 -9.57 2.77 16.59
N GLU A 122 -8.26 2.62 16.78
CA GLU A 122 -7.34 3.76 16.88
C GLU A 122 -7.26 4.54 15.56
N PHE A 123 -7.21 3.85 14.41
CA PHE A 123 -7.23 4.52 13.11
C PHE A 123 -8.56 5.20 12.82
N ALA A 124 -9.70 4.61 13.19
CA ALA A 124 -10.99 5.26 13.05
C ALA A 124 -11.06 6.55 13.87
N LYS A 125 -10.61 6.50 15.12
CA LYS A 125 -10.56 7.66 16.03
C LYS A 125 -9.64 8.76 15.51
N GLU A 126 -8.44 8.43 15.03
CA GLU A 126 -7.53 9.44 14.49
C GLU A 126 -8.07 10.01 13.17
N ARG A 127 -8.68 9.18 12.30
CA ARG A 127 -9.33 9.65 11.07
C ARG A 127 -10.47 10.63 11.38
N GLU A 128 -11.35 10.29 12.32
CA GLU A 128 -12.47 11.15 12.73
C GLU A 128 -11.97 12.51 13.23
N LYS A 129 -10.92 12.51 14.06
CA LYS A 129 -10.28 13.74 14.55
C LYS A 129 -9.68 14.59 13.44
N VAL A 130 -9.06 13.98 12.43
CA VAL A 130 -8.53 14.69 11.26
C VAL A 130 -9.67 15.28 10.43
N GLU A 131 -10.73 14.50 10.18
CA GLU A 131 -11.90 14.92 9.41
C GLU A 131 -12.63 16.10 10.10
N ASN A 132 -12.82 16.04 11.42
CA ASN A 132 -13.41 17.12 12.21
C ASN A 132 -12.57 18.40 12.19
N ARG A 133 -11.24 18.30 12.20
CA ARG A 133 -10.36 19.47 12.05
C ARG A 133 -10.48 20.08 10.65
N GLN A 134 -10.51 19.24 9.62
CA GLN A 134 -10.66 19.69 8.25
C GLN A 134 -12.02 20.35 8.02
N SER A 135 -13.11 19.77 8.53
CA SER A 135 -14.46 20.34 8.42
C SER A 135 -14.55 21.68 9.14
N PHE A 136 -13.97 21.80 10.35
CA PHE A 136 -13.89 23.06 11.09
C PHE A 136 -13.13 24.16 10.33
N LEU A 137 -11.94 23.82 9.77
CA LEU A 137 -11.15 24.77 9.00
C LEU A 137 -11.85 25.21 7.70
N LYS A 138 -12.50 24.27 7.00
CA LYS A 138 -13.30 24.56 5.82
C LYS A 138 -14.46 25.51 6.15
N LEU A 139 -15.21 25.23 7.22
CA LEU A 139 -16.31 26.08 7.68
C LEU A 139 -15.83 27.48 8.04
N ARG A 140 -14.74 27.60 8.80
CA ARG A 140 -14.17 28.91 9.17
C ARG A 140 -13.73 29.71 7.94
N ARG A 141 -13.09 29.06 6.97
CA ARG A 141 -12.67 29.70 5.72
C ARG A 141 -13.87 30.17 4.91
N GLN A 142 -14.95 29.39 4.88
CA GLN A 142 -16.19 29.75 4.19
C GLN A 142 -16.88 30.94 4.86
N GLN A 143 -17.00 30.95 6.19
CA GLN A 143 -17.56 32.08 6.93
C GLN A 143 -16.76 33.37 6.72
N GLN A 144 -15.43 33.26 6.66
CA GLN A 144 -14.58 34.43 6.41
C GLN A 144 -14.75 34.98 4.99
N LEU A 145 -14.78 34.11 3.98
CA LEU A 145 -15.07 34.53 2.59
C LEU A 145 -16.47 35.16 2.47
N GLU A 146 -17.47 34.61 3.15
CA GLU A 146 -18.83 35.16 3.15
C GLU A 146 -18.88 36.55 3.79
N HIS A 147 -18.19 36.74 4.92
CA HIS A 147 -18.09 38.04 5.59
C HIS A 147 -17.32 39.07 4.75
N GLU A 148 -16.18 38.69 4.17
CA GLU A 148 -15.40 39.54 3.27
C GLU A 148 -16.25 39.95 2.06
N LEU A 149 -16.95 39.02 1.43
CA LEU A 149 -17.87 39.29 0.31
C LEU A 149 -18.99 40.26 0.70
N TYR A 150 -19.59 40.08 1.89
CA TYR A 150 -20.64 40.97 2.40
C TYR A 150 -20.10 42.40 2.62
N CYS A 151 -18.90 42.53 3.20
CA CYS A 151 -18.24 43.81 3.38
C CYS A 151 -17.94 44.50 2.03
N TYR A 152 -17.38 43.78 1.05
CA TYR A 152 -17.14 44.31 -0.29
C TYR A 152 -18.43 44.77 -0.98
N LEU A 153 -19.50 43.98 -0.88
CA LEU A 153 -20.79 44.33 -1.47
C LEU A 153 -21.38 45.60 -0.87
N ASN A 154 -21.26 45.79 0.45
CA ASN A 154 -21.69 47.03 1.11
C ASN A 154 -20.87 48.24 0.64
N TRP A 155 -19.55 48.10 0.50
CA TRP A 155 -18.70 49.16 -0.03
C TRP A 155 -19.10 49.55 -1.46
N ILE A 156 -19.35 48.57 -2.34
CA ILE A 156 -19.78 48.81 -3.72
C ILE A 156 -21.14 49.52 -3.74
N CYS A 157 -22.15 49.00 -3.02
CA CYS A 157 -23.48 49.61 -2.94
C CYS A 157 -23.40 51.06 -2.44
N LYS A 158 -22.54 51.33 -1.44
CA LYS A 158 -22.38 52.68 -0.90
C LYS A 158 -21.73 53.62 -1.92
N ALA A 159 -20.72 53.14 -2.65
CA ALA A 159 -20.10 53.92 -3.72
C ALA A 159 -21.10 54.24 -4.84
N GLU A 160 -21.90 53.24 -5.27
CA GLU A 160 -22.97 53.45 -6.26
C GLU A 160 -24.00 54.50 -5.79
N GLU A 161 -24.44 54.45 -4.53
CA GLU A 161 -25.36 55.45 -3.96
C GLU A 161 -24.78 56.87 -4.02
N VAL A 162 -23.49 57.04 -3.72
CA VAL A 162 -22.82 58.34 -3.76
C VAL A 162 -22.71 58.84 -5.20
N ILE A 163 -22.32 57.99 -6.16
CA ILE A 163 -22.25 58.34 -7.59
C ILE A 163 -23.62 58.77 -8.14
N LEU A 164 -24.70 58.07 -7.74
CA LEU A 164 -26.06 58.42 -8.14
C LEU A 164 -26.53 59.75 -7.53
N ALA A 165 -26.08 60.08 -6.32
CA ALA A 165 -26.41 61.33 -5.63
C ALA A 165 -25.59 62.54 -6.10
N GLU A 166 -24.43 62.33 -6.72
CA GLU A 166 -23.58 63.41 -7.21
C GLU A 166 -24.23 64.12 -8.43
N GLU A 167 -24.38 65.44 -8.36
CA GLU A 167 -25.04 66.26 -9.39
C GLU A 167 -24.29 66.33 -10.73
N ARG A 168 -23.02 65.91 -10.77
CA ARG A 168 -22.17 65.94 -11.97
C ARG A 168 -22.25 64.69 -12.84
N THR A 169 -22.90 63.63 -12.39
CA THR A 169 -23.02 62.38 -13.16
C THR A 169 -24.12 62.48 -14.21
N THR A 170 -23.84 62.02 -15.43
CA THR A 170 -24.78 62.14 -16.56
C THR A 170 -25.96 61.18 -16.40
N GLU A 171 -27.15 61.57 -16.89
CA GLU A 171 -28.37 60.75 -16.79
C GLU A 171 -28.22 59.36 -17.45
N GLU A 172 -27.35 59.26 -18.46
CA GLU A 172 -27.02 58.00 -19.13
C GLU A 172 -26.22 57.06 -18.22
N GLU A 173 -25.24 57.58 -17.47
CA GLU A 173 -24.46 56.81 -16.49
C GLU A 173 -25.33 56.35 -15.31
N LYS A 174 -26.21 57.22 -14.79
CA LYS A 174 -27.17 56.87 -13.72
C LYS A 174 -28.10 55.75 -14.15
N LYS A 175 -28.62 55.83 -15.39
CA LYS A 175 -29.48 54.79 -15.97
C LYS A 175 -28.74 53.46 -16.14
N HIS A 176 -27.49 53.48 -16.56
CA HIS A 176 -26.67 52.27 -16.73
C HIS A 176 -26.41 51.55 -15.39
N ILE A 177 -26.13 52.29 -14.31
CA ILE A 177 -25.95 51.74 -12.96
C ILE A 177 -27.25 51.08 -12.47
N LEU A 178 -28.41 51.73 -12.67
CA LEU A 178 -29.72 51.21 -12.26
C LEU A 178 -30.12 49.94 -13.04
N GLU A 179 -29.80 49.89 -14.34
CA GLU A 179 -30.00 48.69 -15.17
C GLU A 179 -29.10 47.52 -14.74
N GLY A 180 -27.85 47.80 -14.35
CA GLY A 180 -26.93 46.82 -13.75
C GLY A 180 -27.53 46.18 -12.49
N ARG A 181 -28.10 46.99 -11.59
CA ARG A 181 -28.78 46.54 -10.36
C ARG A 181 -29.94 45.59 -10.66
N LYS A 182 -30.78 45.95 -11.65
CA LYS A 182 -31.93 45.15 -12.09
C LYS A 182 -31.50 43.81 -12.69
N ARG A 183 -30.39 43.77 -13.44
CA ARG A 183 -29.81 42.53 -13.98
C ARG A 183 -29.21 41.64 -12.89
N ALA A 184 -28.51 42.21 -11.91
CA ALA A 184 -27.96 41.48 -10.77
C ALA A 184 -29.06 40.82 -9.91
N GLU A 185 -30.13 41.55 -9.60
CA GLU A 185 -31.29 41.00 -8.88
C GLU A 185 -32.01 39.89 -9.67
N ALA A 186 -32.11 40.04 -11.00
CA ALA A 186 -32.68 39.00 -11.86
C ALA A 186 -31.83 37.73 -11.88
N LYS A 187 -30.49 37.86 -11.89
CA LYS A 187 -29.56 36.70 -11.78
C LYS A 187 -29.65 36.03 -10.40
N LYS A 188 -29.77 36.81 -9.31
CA LYS A 188 -29.90 36.28 -7.93
C LYS A 188 -31.18 35.45 -7.74
N LYS A 189 -32.30 35.89 -8.34
CA LYS A 189 -33.58 35.15 -8.35
C LYS A 189 -33.52 33.85 -9.16
N LYS A 190 -32.71 33.79 -10.22
CA LYS A 190 -32.50 32.56 -11.00
C LYS A 190 -31.60 31.56 -10.26
N LEU A 191 -30.51 32.02 -9.64
CA LEU A 191 -29.57 31.17 -8.91
C LEU A 191 -30.20 30.51 -7.66
N GLY A 192 -31.09 31.22 -6.96
CA GLY A 192 -31.85 30.66 -5.83
C GLY A 192 -32.83 29.53 -6.20
N LYS A 193 -33.12 29.33 -7.49
CA LYS A 193 -34.00 28.26 -7.99
C LYS A 193 -33.23 27.02 -8.47
N SER A 194 -31.92 27.13 -8.70
CA SER A 194 -31.08 26.06 -9.25
C SER A 194 -30.15 25.39 -8.23
N LYS A 195 -30.14 25.80 -6.95
CA LYS A 195 -29.37 25.14 -5.88
C LYS A 195 -30.06 23.83 -5.41
N SER A 196 -30.41 22.97 -6.36
CA SER A 196 -30.93 21.62 -6.16
C SER A 196 -30.57 20.74 -7.36
N THR A 197 -29.34 20.81 -7.86
CA THR A 197 -28.69 19.73 -8.64
C THR A 197 -27.23 20.10 -8.86
N ASP A 198 -26.33 19.37 -8.22
CA ASP A 198 -24.91 19.33 -8.60
C ASP A 198 -24.80 18.63 -9.95
N THR A 199 -24.20 19.28 -10.96
CA THR A 199 -23.13 18.68 -11.79
C THR A 199 -22.44 19.75 -12.64
N GLU A 200 -21.15 19.91 -12.34
CA GLU A 200 -19.96 20.15 -13.17
C GLU A 200 -20.07 20.64 -14.65
N GLU A 201 -19.19 21.63 -14.92
CA GLU A 201 -18.47 21.96 -16.17
C GLU A 201 -19.12 22.90 -17.22
N GLU A 202 -18.95 24.21 -16.97
CA GLU A 202 -18.57 25.26 -17.95
C GLU A 202 -17.12 24.98 -18.44
N GLU A 203 -16.59 25.36 -19.62
CA GLU A 203 -16.85 26.48 -20.54
C GLU A 203 -15.97 26.26 -21.80
N GLY A 204 -16.29 26.90 -22.94
CA GLY A 204 -15.41 26.87 -24.12
C GLY A 204 -15.92 27.59 -25.36
N ASP A 205 -16.07 28.91 -25.28
CA ASP A 205 -15.96 29.92 -26.36
C ASP A 205 -15.26 31.12 -25.67
N ASP A 206 -14.27 31.82 -26.21
CA ASP A 206 -14.20 32.49 -27.51
C ASP A 206 -12.73 32.91 -27.78
N ASP A 207 -12.54 33.61 -28.91
CA ASP A 207 -11.42 34.48 -29.30
C ASP A 207 -10.40 33.92 -30.30
N GLN A 208 -10.76 34.12 -31.57
CA GLN A 208 -9.88 34.09 -32.72
C GLN A 208 -9.67 35.54 -33.20
N ASP A 209 -8.50 36.12 -32.90
CA ASP A 209 -8.10 37.45 -33.38
C ASP A 209 -6.67 37.45 -33.96
N ASP A 210 -6.62 38.00 -35.17
CA ASP A 210 -5.59 38.73 -35.92
C ASP A 210 -4.10 38.33 -36.03
N GLY A 211 -3.63 38.41 -37.28
CA GLY A 211 -2.20 38.36 -37.61
C GLY A 211 -1.88 38.37 -39.11
N PHE A 212 -2.48 39.27 -39.90
CA PHE A 212 -2.08 39.51 -41.29
C PHE A 212 -0.83 40.41 -41.30
N SER A 213 0.30 39.91 -41.80
CA SER A 213 1.46 40.74 -42.15
C SER A 213 2.13 40.21 -43.42
N ARG A 214 1.84 40.85 -44.55
CA ARG A 214 2.62 40.76 -45.79
C ARG A 214 3.88 41.61 -45.61
N SER A 215 5.04 41.02 -45.91
CA SER A 215 6.21 41.77 -46.36
C SER A 215 6.93 40.99 -47.46
N SER A 216 7.44 41.78 -48.39
CA SER A 216 7.79 41.50 -49.77
C SER A 216 9.17 40.87 -49.96
N SER A 217 9.27 40.06 -51.03
CA SER A 217 10.43 39.68 -51.83
C SER A 217 11.83 40.12 -51.39
N THR A 218 12.71 39.14 -51.18
CA THR A 218 13.97 39.03 -51.93
C THR A 218 14.30 37.54 -52.12
N LYS A 219 14.35 37.13 -53.40
CA LYS A 219 14.70 35.77 -53.84
C LYS A 219 16.22 35.60 -53.71
N GLU A 220 16.65 34.83 -52.74
CA GLU A 220 17.90 34.06 -52.82
C GLU A 220 17.58 32.59 -52.62
N LYS A 221 17.66 31.84 -53.73
CA LYS A 221 17.46 30.39 -53.78
C LYS A 221 18.76 29.73 -53.32
N GLY A 222 18.81 29.37 -52.04
CA GLY A 222 19.83 28.48 -51.49
C GLY A 222 19.16 27.32 -50.72
N PRO A 223 19.68 26.08 -50.81
CA PRO A 223 19.11 24.88 -50.18
C PRO A 223 18.94 24.97 -48.65
N CYS A 224 19.57 25.98 -48.03
CA CYS A 224 19.52 26.21 -46.59
C CYS A 224 18.15 26.69 -46.07
N LYS A 225 17.36 27.48 -46.83
CA LYS A 225 16.02 27.94 -46.35
C LYS A 225 14.98 26.82 -46.31
N GLN A 226 15.05 25.86 -47.23
CA GLN A 226 14.16 24.67 -47.21
C GLN A 226 14.54 23.72 -46.07
N PHE A 227 15.83 23.58 -45.77
CA PHE A 227 16.32 22.80 -44.64
C PHE A 227 15.79 23.34 -43.30
N TRP A 228 15.86 24.65 -43.06
CA TRP A 228 15.33 25.28 -41.84
C TRP A 228 13.80 25.16 -41.69
N LEU A 229 13.05 25.25 -42.81
CA LEU A 229 11.60 25.04 -42.79
C LEU A 229 11.23 23.57 -42.58
N ALA A 230 12.02 22.64 -43.13
CA ALA A 230 11.84 21.20 -42.89
C ALA A 230 12.15 20.84 -41.44
N GLU A 231 13.22 21.39 -40.86
CA GLU A 231 13.58 21.19 -39.45
C GLU A 231 12.49 21.71 -38.51
N ARG A 232 11.96 22.91 -38.77
CA ARG A 232 10.88 23.49 -37.96
C ARG A 232 9.59 22.67 -38.05
N ARG A 233 9.26 22.13 -39.22
CA ARG A 233 8.12 21.21 -39.41
C ARG A 233 8.34 19.87 -38.70
N PHE A 234 9.56 19.34 -38.74
CA PHE A 234 9.92 18.09 -38.06
C PHE A 234 9.83 18.22 -36.53
N ARG A 235 10.34 19.32 -35.95
CA ARG A 235 10.22 19.60 -34.51
C ARG A 235 8.76 19.72 -34.06
N TYR A 236 7.91 20.36 -34.86
CA TYR A 236 6.48 20.43 -34.57
C TYR A 236 5.80 19.05 -34.67
N TRP A 237 6.15 18.26 -35.69
CA TRP A 237 5.62 16.91 -35.88
C TRP A 237 6.00 15.97 -34.73
N ILE A 238 7.22 16.03 -34.22
CA ILE A 238 7.64 15.28 -33.02
C ILE A 238 6.79 15.68 -31.82
N ARG A 239 6.64 16.98 -31.55
CA ARG A 239 5.83 17.46 -30.41
C ARG A 239 4.38 16.99 -30.49
N LYS A 240 3.80 16.95 -31.69
CA LYS A 240 2.45 16.45 -31.92
C LYS A 240 2.36 14.93 -31.81
N SER A 241 3.40 14.21 -32.24
CA SER A 241 3.47 12.75 -32.17
C SER A 241 3.60 12.25 -30.74
N VAL A 242 4.43 12.88 -29.90
CA VAL A 242 4.59 12.53 -28.49
C VAL A 242 3.31 12.77 -27.68
N LYS A 243 2.50 13.76 -28.07
CA LYS A 243 1.17 14.02 -27.46
C LYS A 243 0.05 13.15 -28.04
N SER A 244 0.33 12.28 -29.00
CA SER A 244 -0.69 11.40 -29.59
C SER A 244 -0.93 10.20 -28.68
N GLN A 245 -2.21 9.80 -28.56
CA GLN A 245 -2.60 8.57 -27.86
C GLN A 245 -1.91 7.32 -28.41
N LYS A 246 -1.54 7.31 -29.70
CA LYS A 246 -0.81 6.19 -30.32
C LYS A 246 0.61 6.01 -29.76
N PHE A 247 1.28 7.12 -29.43
CA PHE A 247 2.62 7.07 -28.84
C PHE A 247 2.57 6.55 -27.40
N TYR A 248 1.54 6.92 -26.63
CA TYR A 248 1.29 6.36 -25.30
C TYR A 248 1.17 4.83 -25.34
N TRP A 249 0.32 4.29 -26.22
CA TRP A 249 0.16 2.84 -26.39
C TRP A 249 1.45 2.15 -26.87
N PHE A 250 2.20 2.78 -27.77
CA PHE A 250 3.49 2.26 -28.20
C PHE A 250 4.49 2.12 -27.04
N VAL A 251 4.60 3.15 -26.19
CA VAL A 251 5.49 3.11 -25.02
C VAL A 251 5.07 2.03 -24.03
N ILE A 252 3.77 1.86 -23.76
CA ILE A 252 3.27 0.79 -22.88
C ILE A 252 3.65 -0.59 -23.43
N VAL A 253 3.46 -0.82 -24.73
CA VAL A 253 3.83 -2.10 -25.36
C VAL A 253 5.34 -2.36 -25.25
N LEU A 254 6.17 -1.32 -25.42
CA LEU A 254 7.62 -1.44 -25.27
C LEU A 254 8.02 -1.79 -23.83
N VAL A 255 7.46 -1.08 -22.85
CA VAL A 255 7.71 -1.37 -21.42
C VAL A 255 7.22 -2.78 -21.05
N PHE A 256 6.06 -3.19 -21.57
CA PHE A 256 5.54 -4.54 -21.38
C PHE A 256 6.49 -5.59 -21.94
N PHE A 257 6.96 -5.45 -23.19
CA PHE A 257 7.91 -6.40 -23.76
C PHE A 257 9.23 -6.43 -23.00
N ASN A 258 9.75 -5.28 -22.55
CA ASN A 258 10.94 -5.25 -21.70
C ASN A 258 10.74 -6.02 -20.38
N THR A 259 9.56 -5.88 -19.76
CA THR A 259 9.20 -6.62 -18.55
C THR A 259 9.10 -8.12 -18.83
N VAL A 260 8.51 -8.52 -19.96
CA VAL A 260 8.41 -9.92 -20.39
C VAL A 260 9.79 -10.52 -20.67
N CYS A 261 10.69 -9.79 -21.34
CA CYS A 261 12.06 -10.25 -21.59
C CYS A 261 12.78 -10.61 -20.28
N VAL A 262 12.66 -9.75 -19.26
CA VAL A 262 13.24 -10.03 -17.94
C VAL A 262 12.54 -11.20 -17.24
N ALA A 263 11.22 -11.31 -17.36
CA ALA A 263 10.45 -12.37 -16.71
C ALA A 263 10.66 -13.77 -17.32
N VAL A 264 11.13 -13.85 -18.56
CA VAL A 264 11.38 -15.11 -19.28
C VAL A 264 12.71 -15.77 -18.89
N GLU A 265 13.62 -15.04 -18.22
CA GLU A 265 14.89 -15.58 -17.77
C GLU A 265 14.71 -16.69 -16.73
N HIS A 266 15.29 -17.88 -16.98
CA HIS A 266 15.18 -19.03 -16.08
C HIS A 266 16.46 -19.88 -16.02
N TYR A 267 16.61 -20.66 -14.95
CA TYR A 267 17.75 -21.57 -14.78
C TYR A 267 17.74 -22.68 -15.84
N GLY A 268 18.91 -22.99 -16.40
CA GLY A 268 19.07 -24.03 -17.43
C GLY A 268 18.46 -23.68 -18.79
N GLN A 269 18.28 -22.40 -19.10
CA GLN A 269 17.71 -21.96 -20.37
C GLN A 269 18.60 -22.31 -21.58
N PRO A 270 17.99 -22.59 -22.75
CA PRO A 270 18.74 -22.94 -23.95
C PRO A 270 19.57 -21.75 -24.43
N GLN A 271 20.74 -22.04 -25.04
CA GLN A 271 21.72 -21.03 -25.43
C GLN A 271 21.15 -19.93 -26.36
N TRP A 272 20.14 -20.25 -27.18
CA TRP A 272 19.48 -19.28 -28.05
C TRP A 272 18.73 -18.19 -27.26
N LEU A 273 18.12 -18.55 -26.12
CA LEU A 273 17.37 -17.62 -25.28
C LEU A 273 18.31 -16.70 -24.51
N THR A 274 19.43 -17.25 -24.02
CA THR A 274 20.50 -16.46 -23.41
C THR A 274 21.09 -15.44 -24.39
N ASN A 275 21.34 -15.84 -25.64
CA ASN A 275 21.85 -14.92 -26.67
C ASN A 275 20.80 -13.85 -27.04
N PHE A 276 19.50 -14.18 -27.03
CA PHE A 276 18.44 -13.22 -27.34
C PHE A 276 18.20 -12.19 -26.23
N LEU A 277 18.46 -12.52 -24.95
CA LEU A 277 18.19 -11.65 -23.80
C LEU A 277 19.42 -10.84 -23.34
N CYS A 278 20.66 -11.32 -23.61
CA CYS A 278 21.90 -10.66 -23.18
C CYS A 278 22.54 -9.73 -24.23
N GLU A 279 21.99 -9.64 -25.44
CA GLU A 279 22.48 -8.79 -26.54
C GLU A 279 21.48 -7.64 -26.82
#